data_AF-A0A135Z9C4-F1
#
_entry.id   AF-A0A135Z9C4-F1
#
_cell.length_a   1.000
_cell.length_b   1.000
_cell.length_c   1.000
_cell.angle_alpha   90.00
_cell.angle_beta   90.00
_cell.angle_gamma   90.00
#
_symmetry.space_group_name_H-M   'P 1'
#
loop_
_entity.id
_entity.type
_entity.pdbx_description
1 polymer ?
#
loop_
_entity_poly.entity_id
_entity_poly.type
_entity_poly.pdbx_seq_one_letter_code
_entity_poly.pdbx_strand_id
1 'polypeptide(L)'
;MKLYTKTANEIDELKGKKQQLLIEKAGQEDAKRRIREMEDFLKSERHDISEYDEKLVRKYIKKIKVYEDRFSVTFKSEISVDVQRAS
;
A
#
# COMPACT_ATOMS: atom_id res chain seq x y z
N MET A 1 -48.67 -8.09 -25.25
CA MET A 1 -47.98 -6.79 -25.22
C MET A 1 -47.23 -6.53 -23.91
N LYS A 2 -47.82 -6.76 -22.71
CA LYS A 2 -47.15 -6.58 -21.40
C LYS A 2 -45.93 -7.47 -21.12
N LEU A 3 -45.82 -8.64 -21.77
CA LEU A 3 -44.67 -9.55 -21.59
C LEU A 3 -43.42 -9.03 -22.31
N TYR A 4 -43.60 -8.51 -23.52
CA TYR A 4 -42.52 -7.94 -24.34
C TYR A 4 -41.88 -6.71 -23.67
N THR A 5 -42.70 -5.86 -23.05
CA THR A 5 -42.22 -4.69 -22.31
C THR A 5 -41.45 -5.07 -21.04
N LYS A 6 -41.86 -6.15 -20.35
CA LYS A 6 -41.15 -6.63 -19.17
C LYS A 6 -39.75 -7.15 -19.54
N THR A 7 -39.66 -7.97 -20.58
CA THR A 7 -38.38 -8.49 -21.08
C THR A 7 -37.47 -7.39 -21.62
N ALA A 8 -38.03 -6.39 -22.31
CA ALA A 8 -37.26 -5.24 -22.79
C ALA A 8 -36.65 -4.42 -21.63
N ASN A 9 -37.43 -4.16 -20.57
CA ASN A 9 -36.94 -3.45 -19.39
C ASN A 9 -35.82 -4.24 -18.67
N GLU A 10 -35.98 -5.56 -18.56
CA GLU A 10 -34.97 -6.44 -17.96
C GLU A 10 -33.65 -6.42 -18.74
N ILE A 11 -33.72 -6.38 -20.07
CA ILE A 11 -32.55 -6.27 -20.95
C ILE A 11 -31.83 -4.93 -20.70
N ASP A 12 -32.58 -3.83 -20.59
CA ASP A 12 -31.98 -2.51 -20.39
C ASP A 12 -31.37 -2.35 -18.98
N GLU A 13 -32.00 -2.92 -17.95
CA GLU A 13 -31.41 -3.00 -16.60
C GLU A 13 -30.09 -3.81 -16.60
N LEU A 14 -30.06 -4.95 -17.30
CA LEU A 14 -28.87 -5.79 -17.40
C LEU A 14 -27.72 -5.08 -18.14
N LYS A 15 -28.03 -4.32 -19.20
CA LYS A 15 -27.03 -3.48 -19.89
C LYS A 15 -26.47 -2.41 -18.97
N GLY A 16 -27.33 -1.73 -18.21
CA GLY A 16 -26.90 -0.74 -17.21
C GLY A 16 -25.95 -1.34 -16.17
N LYS A 17 -26.32 -2.48 -15.58
CA LYS A 17 -25.47 -3.21 -14.62
C LYS A 17 -24.13 -3.64 -15.23
N LYS A 18 -24.13 -4.15 -16.47
CA LYS A 18 -22.89 -4.53 -17.17
C LYS A 18 -21.96 -3.33 -17.34
N GLN A 19 -22.49 -2.17 -17.73
CA GLN A 19 -21.69 -0.98 -17.93
C GLN A 19 -21.10 -0.44 -16.63
N GLN A 20 -21.88 -0.46 -15.55
CA GLN A 20 -21.41 -0.10 -14.21
C GLN A 20 -20.25 -1.02 -13.75
N LEU A 21 -20.40 -2.33 -13.91
CA LEU A 21 -19.35 -3.30 -13.56
C LEU A 21 -18.07 -3.11 -14.38
N LEU A 22 -18.18 -2.70 -15.65
CA LEU A 22 -17.01 -2.41 -16.49
C LEU A 22 -16.25 -1.18 -15.99
N ILE A 23 -16.95 -0.13 -15.57
CA ILE A 23 -16.35 1.08 -14.99
C ILE A 23 -15.64 0.73 -13.68
N GLU A 24 -16.29 -0.02 -12.79
CA GLU A 24 -15.70 -0.46 -11.53
C GLU A 24 -14.48 -1.34 -11.75
N LYS A 25 -14.54 -2.28 -12.71
CA LYS A 25 -13.41 -3.14 -13.08
C LYS A 25 -12.23 -2.31 -13.58
N ALA A 26 -12.45 -1.32 -14.43
CA ALA A 26 -11.39 -0.43 -14.91
C ALA A 26 -10.71 0.32 -13.75
N GLY A 27 -11.50 0.85 -12.81
CA GLY A 27 -10.96 1.51 -11.61
C GLY A 27 -10.15 0.56 -10.71
N GLN A 28 -10.59 -0.69 -10.57
CA GLN A 28 -9.85 -1.71 -9.82
C GLN A 28 -8.55 -2.13 -10.52
N GLU A 29 -8.51 -2.19 -11.85
CA GLU A 29 -7.31 -2.57 -12.60
C GLU A 29 -6.19 -1.55 -12.44
N ASP A 30 -6.51 -0.25 -12.40
CA ASP A 30 -5.52 0.80 -12.13
C ASP A 30 -4.95 0.71 -10.71
N ALA A 31 -5.79 0.48 -9.70
CA ALA A 31 -5.31 0.27 -8.34
C ALA A 31 -4.40 -0.96 -8.22
N LYS A 32 -4.79 -2.08 -8.85
CA LYS A 32 -3.96 -3.30 -8.91
C LYS A 32 -2.64 -3.08 -9.63
N ARG A 33 -2.63 -2.27 -10.70
CA ARG A 33 -1.40 -1.91 -11.43
C ARG A 33 -0.44 -1.13 -10.53
N ARG A 34 -0.92 -0.11 -9.82
CA ARG A 34 -0.09 0.68 -8.90
C ARG A 34 0.50 -0.15 -7.76
N ILE A 35 -0.28 -1.09 -7.21
CA ILE A 35 0.21 -2.02 -6.17
C ILE A 35 1.34 -2.88 -6.73
N ARG A 36 1.18 -3.46 -7.93
CA ARG A 36 2.24 -4.25 -8.58
C ARG A 36 3.49 -3.42 -8.86
N GLU A 37 3.35 -2.20 -9.37
CA GLU A 37 4.48 -1.30 -9.59
C GLU A 37 5.24 -1.00 -8.29
N MET A 38 4.53 -0.81 -7.17
CA MET A 38 5.15 -0.63 -5.86
C MET A 38 5.83 -1.91 -5.34
N GLU A 39 5.21 -3.07 -5.51
CA GLU A 39 5.82 -4.36 -5.15
C GLU A 39 7.09 -4.64 -5.96
N ASP A 40 7.08 -4.36 -7.27
CA ASP A 40 8.23 -4.54 -8.14
C ASP A 40 9.35 -3.57 -7.78
N PHE A 41 9.02 -2.31 -7.46
CA PHE A 41 9.99 -1.34 -6.95
C PHE A 41 10.68 -1.85 -5.68
N LEU A 42 9.90 -2.30 -4.69
CA LEU A 42 10.42 -2.85 -3.43
C LEU A 42 11.23 -4.15 -3.63
N LYS A 43 10.97 -4.95 -4.66
CA LYS A 43 11.79 -6.13 -4.96
C LYS A 43 13.07 -5.79 -5.73
N SER A 44 13.05 -4.71 -6.50
CA SER A 44 14.17 -4.31 -7.37
C SER A 44 15.33 -3.66 -6.62
N GLU A 45 15.05 -2.96 -5.51
CA GLU A 45 16.11 -2.44 -4.65
C GLU A 45 16.78 -3.59 -3.87
N ARG A 46 18.11 -3.64 -3.84
CA ARG A 46 18.83 -4.48 -2.89
C ARG A 46 18.70 -3.85 -1.51
N HIS A 47 17.93 -4.47 -0.62
CA HIS A 47 17.60 -3.92 0.69
C HIS A 47 18.66 -4.24 1.76
N ASP A 48 19.74 -4.93 1.39
CA ASP A 48 20.80 -5.28 2.32
C ASP A 48 21.67 -4.04 2.58
N ILE A 49 21.35 -3.36 3.68
CA ILE A 49 22.22 -2.36 4.29
C ILE A 49 23.35 -3.15 4.97
N SER A 50 24.44 -3.40 4.24
CA SER A 50 25.64 -4.05 4.78
C SER A 50 26.50 -3.11 5.62
N GLU A 51 26.36 -1.80 5.40
CA GLU A 51 27.18 -0.76 6.01
C GLU A 51 26.32 0.43 6.46
N TYR A 52 26.82 1.18 7.43
CA TYR A 52 26.16 2.36 7.97
C TYR A 52 26.08 3.49 6.93
N ASP A 53 24.87 3.98 6.64
CA ASP A 53 24.62 5.17 5.82
C ASP A 53 23.98 6.31 6.63
N GLU A 54 24.77 7.34 6.94
CA GLU A 54 24.36 8.53 7.67
C GLU A 54 23.17 9.27 7.01
N LYS A 55 23.13 9.35 5.67
CA LYS A 55 22.05 10.04 4.96
C LYS A 55 20.75 9.28 5.15
N LEU A 56 20.82 7.95 5.11
CA LEU A 56 19.67 7.07 5.32
C LEU A 56 19.13 7.18 6.75
N VAL A 57 20.03 7.20 7.73
CA VAL A 57 19.70 7.38 9.15
C VAL A 57 18.97 8.69 9.38
N ARG A 58 19.49 9.81 8.86
CA ARG A 58 18.83 11.13 8.96
C ARG A 58 17.51 11.19 8.21
N LYS A 59 17.39 10.42 7.12
CA LYS A 59 16.14 10.34 6.35
C LYS A 59 15.03 9.68 7.17
N TYR A 60 15.33 8.59 7.87
CA TYR A 60 14.29 7.75 8.50
C TYR A 60 14.09 7.97 10.00
N ILE A 61 15.11 8.37 10.77
CA ILE A 61 14.96 8.54 12.21
C ILE A 61 14.22 9.85 12.52
N LYS A 62 13.24 9.77 13.43
CA LYS A 62 12.51 10.91 13.98
C LYS A 62 13.14 11.38 15.29
N LYS A 63 13.41 10.45 16.21
CA LYS A 63 14.06 10.73 17.50
C LYS A 63 14.66 9.45 18.09
N ILE A 64 15.66 9.63 18.95
CA ILE A 64 16.25 8.57 19.76
C ILE A 64 16.11 8.99 21.22
N LYS A 65 15.54 8.11 22.06
CA LYS A 65 15.51 8.27 23.52
C LYS A 65 16.52 7.31 24.14
N VAL A 66 17.38 7.84 25.00
CA VAL A 66 18.42 7.07 25.70
C VAL A 66 17.93 6.76 27.11
N TYR A 67 17.97 5.49 27.49
CA TYR A 67 17.74 4.99 28.85
C TYR A 67 19.03 4.34 29.37
N GLU A 68 19.01 3.90 30.63
CA GLU A 68 20.19 3.25 31.23
C GLU A 68 20.53 1.93 30.53
N ASP A 69 19.51 1.11 30.27
CA ASP A 69 19.55 -0.25 29.75
C ASP A 69 19.34 -0.35 28.23
N ARG A 70 18.74 0.67 27.61
CA ARG A 70 18.33 0.61 26.20
C ARG A 70 18.29 1.95 25.47
N PHE A 71 18.18 1.85 24.15
CA PHE A 71 17.85 2.94 23.25
C PHE A 71 16.48 2.70 22.62
N SER A 72 15.61 3.70 22.62
CA SER A 72 14.34 3.65 21.90
C SER A 72 14.43 4.55 20.67
N VAL A 73 14.39 3.93 19.49
CA VAL A 73 14.51 4.61 18.19
C VAL A 73 13.13 4.70 17.57
N THR A 74 12.64 5.93 17.38
CA THR A 74 11.39 6.19 16.66
C THR A 74 11.70 6.63 15.23
N PHE A 75 11.13 5.92 14.27
CA PHE A 75 11.18 6.25 12.84
C PHE A 75 10.12 7.30 12.49
N LYS A 76 10.32 8.01 11.37
CA LYS A 76 9.32 8.97 10.84
C LYS A 76 8.01 8.30 10.42
N SER A 77 8.01 6.98 10.22
CA SER A 77 6.81 6.15 10.05
C SER A 77 6.05 5.90 11.35
N GLU A 78 6.47 6.50 12.48
CA GLU A 78 5.97 6.27 13.84
C GLU A 78 6.25 4.88 14.43
N ILE A 79 6.86 3.97 13.66
CA ILE A 79 7.37 2.70 14.17
C ILE A 79 8.46 3.00 15.21
N SER A 80 8.45 2.27 16.33
CA SER A 80 9.48 2.38 17.37
C SER A 80 10.11 1.03 17.64
N VAL A 81 11.44 1.02 17.78
CA VAL A 81 12.23 -0.18 18.06
C VAL A 81 13.11 0.10 19.29
N ASP A 82 13.14 -0.86 20.21
CA ASP A 82 13.99 -0.81 21.39
C ASP A 82 15.23 -1.68 21.15
N VAL A 83 16.41 -1.09 21.35
CA VAL A 83 17.72 -1.72 21.21
C VAL A 83 18.36 -1.80 22.58
N GLN A 84 18.61 -3.01 23.07
CA GLN A 84 19.31 -3.22 24.34
C GLN A 84 20.75 -2.69 24.25
N ARG A 85 21.23 -2.10 25.35
CA ARG A 85 22.61 -1.62 25.42
C ARG A 85 23.53 -2.83 25.48
N ALA A 86 24.50 -2.91 24.58
CA ALA A 86 25.53 -3.93 24.64
C ALA A 86 26.38 -3.69 25.90
N SER A 87 26.40 -4.69 26.78
CA SER A 87 27.21 -4.77 28.01
C SER A 87 28.65 -5.13 27.71
#